data_AF-A0A1Y1YDV7-F1
#
_entry.id   AF-A0A1Y1YDV7-F1
#
_cell.length_a   1.000
_cell.length_b   1.000
_cell.length_c   1.000
_cell.angle_alpha   90.00
_cell.angle_beta   90.00
_cell.angle_gamma   90.00
#
_symmetry.space_group_name_H-M   'P 1'
#
loop_
_entity.id
_entity.type
_entity.pdbx_description
1 polymer ?
#
loop_
_entity_poly.entity_id
_entity_poly.type
_entity_poly.pdbx_seq_one_letter_code
_entity_poly.pdbx_strand_id
1 'polypeptide(L)'
;MIQLGSFVDICRRVNLSLCPLIGPTIHGVEPVCYARNVSLGGWNLFQPATLVVHFVGLIMTCIMIYHIKTKYTAVGRKEMVIFFYLYLISLVVDSIVSSGLVPSNTTAYLHLTSSHLSLISAGVWCLLGNGFVGFQFAEDGTPMSIWTLRLSSLAVFASTYALCYGTFMNLTTFLDPVRPTLLWIGFVGFNAAALLIYLSLQVILITNTLSDLWPLGDIIIGGLFFVAGQLGMLFSSSICSMMNHYLDGQFVASIFTLLSVMMIYKYWDSITKEDLEFHVGGKIHTWERLSTALG
;
A
#
# COMPACT_ATOMS: atom_id res chain seq x y z
N MET A 1 8.25 -0.46 -25.83
CA MET A 1 7.76 0.82 -25.26
C MET A 1 6.47 0.55 -24.51
N ILE A 2 6.19 1.27 -23.42
CA ILE A 2 4.92 1.16 -22.69
C ILE A 2 3.93 2.11 -23.36
N GLN A 3 2.78 1.61 -23.81
CA GLN A 3 1.71 2.49 -24.27
C GLN A 3 0.98 3.09 -23.06
N LEU A 4 1.02 4.43 -22.95
CA LEU A 4 0.25 5.16 -21.95
C LEU A 4 -1.26 4.92 -22.19
N GLY A 5 -2.00 4.67 -21.11
CA GLY A 5 -3.45 4.39 -21.17
C GLY A 5 -3.82 2.94 -21.48
N SER A 6 -2.85 2.02 -21.56
CA SER A 6 -3.11 0.59 -21.76
C SER A 6 -2.48 -0.26 -20.67
N PHE A 7 -3.22 -1.26 -20.17
CA PHE A 7 -2.70 -2.28 -19.26
C PHE A 7 -2.10 -3.49 -19.98
N VAL A 8 -2.28 -3.62 -21.31
CA VAL A 8 -1.86 -4.81 -22.06
C VAL A 8 -0.34 -5.05 -21.94
N ASP A 9 0.47 -4.01 -22.07
CA ASP A 9 1.92 -4.12 -21.96
C ASP A 9 2.38 -4.47 -20.54
N ILE A 10 1.66 -3.99 -19.52
CA ILE A 10 1.95 -4.28 -18.11
C ILE A 10 1.59 -5.75 -17.83
N CYS A 11 0.39 -6.16 -18.22
CA CYS A 11 -0.12 -7.52 -18.02
C CYS A 11 0.65 -8.60 -18.78
N ARG A 12 1.26 -8.27 -19.93
CA ARG A 12 2.18 -9.18 -20.62
C ARG A 12 3.47 -9.43 -19.84
N ARG A 13 3.86 -8.55 -18.92
CA ARG A 13 5.13 -8.64 -18.18
C ARG A 13 4.94 -9.18 -16.77
N VAL A 14 3.89 -8.75 -16.08
CA VAL A 14 3.61 -9.09 -14.67
C VAL A 14 2.20 -9.64 -14.52
N ASN A 15 2.06 -10.64 -13.65
CA ASN A 15 0.77 -11.21 -13.30
C ASN A 15 0.09 -10.37 -12.21
N LEU A 16 -0.78 -9.44 -12.61
CA LEU A 16 -1.61 -8.65 -11.70
C LEU A 16 -3.03 -9.21 -11.66
N SER A 17 -3.73 -9.01 -10.53
CA SER A 17 -5.13 -9.44 -10.37
C SER A 17 -6.09 -8.90 -11.44
N LEU A 18 -5.77 -7.75 -12.03
CA LEU A 18 -6.59 -7.14 -13.10
C LEU A 18 -6.40 -7.80 -14.48
N CYS A 19 -5.30 -8.50 -14.71
CA CYS A 19 -4.91 -8.97 -16.04
C CYS A 19 -5.85 -10.01 -16.67
N PRO A 20 -6.44 -10.95 -15.91
CA PRO A 20 -7.45 -11.86 -16.45
C PRO A 20 -8.78 -11.17 -16.85
N LEU A 21 -9.02 -9.93 -16.41
CA LEU A 21 -10.27 -9.20 -16.65
C LEU A 21 -10.15 -8.10 -17.73
N ILE A 22 -8.95 -7.88 -18.26
CA ILE A 22 -8.65 -6.84 -19.24
C ILE A 22 -8.00 -7.48 -20.47
N GLY A 23 -8.42 -7.06 -21.66
CA GLY A 23 -7.83 -7.50 -22.92
C GLY A 23 -8.85 -7.75 -24.02
N PRO A 24 -8.36 -8.01 -25.25
CA PRO A 24 -9.21 -8.32 -26.41
C PRO A 24 -9.82 -9.73 -26.35
N THR A 25 -9.28 -10.59 -25.49
CA THR A 25 -9.65 -11.99 -25.33
C THR A 25 -10.54 -12.18 -24.09
N ILE A 26 -11.45 -13.16 -24.16
CA ILE A 26 -12.40 -13.49 -23.10
C ILE A 26 -11.69 -13.95 -21.80
N HIS A 27 -10.44 -14.40 -21.91
CA HIS A 27 -9.60 -14.84 -20.79
C HIS A 27 -8.57 -13.79 -20.33
N GLY A 28 -8.69 -12.55 -20.82
CA GLY A 28 -7.75 -11.47 -20.51
C GLY A 28 -6.36 -11.67 -21.12
N VAL A 29 -5.36 -10.98 -20.56
CA VAL A 29 -3.97 -11.01 -21.02
C VAL A 29 -3.11 -11.84 -20.08
N GLU A 30 -2.47 -12.89 -20.62
CA GLU A 30 -1.53 -13.73 -19.90
C GLU A 30 -0.10 -13.16 -19.96
N PRO A 31 0.67 -13.21 -18.85
CA PRO A 31 2.07 -12.81 -18.84
C PRO A 31 2.95 -13.80 -19.61
N VAL A 32 4.01 -13.29 -20.25
CA VAL A 32 4.99 -14.10 -20.99
C VAL A 32 5.78 -15.03 -20.05
N CYS A 33 6.00 -14.60 -18.81
CA CYS A 33 6.71 -15.36 -17.78
C CYS A 33 6.07 -15.08 -16.42
N TYR A 34 5.75 -16.14 -15.69
CA TYR A 34 5.24 -16.09 -14.31
C TYR A 34 5.87 -17.19 -13.46
N ALA A 35 5.78 -17.03 -12.13
CA ALA A 35 6.33 -17.99 -11.18
C ALA A 35 5.59 -19.33 -11.25
N ARG A 36 6.33 -20.44 -11.18
CA ARG A 36 5.77 -21.79 -11.31
C ARG A 36 4.71 -22.07 -10.23
N ASN A 37 3.58 -22.60 -10.67
CA ASN A 37 2.51 -23.04 -9.77
C ASN A 37 2.89 -24.36 -9.09
N VAL A 38 2.42 -24.55 -7.85
CA VAL A 38 2.66 -25.78 -7.08
C VAL A 38 1.34 -26.52 -6.91
N SER A 39 1.30 -27.79 -7.34
CA SER A 39 0.13 -28.65 -7.14
C SER A 39 0.18 -29.32 -5.76
N LEU A 40 -0.76 -28.99 -4.88
CA LEU A 40 -0.92 -29.59 -3.56
C LEU A 40 -2.23 -30.38 -3.54
N GLY A 41 -2.15 -31.71 -3.51
CA GLY A 41 -3.32 -32.58 -3.30
C GLY A 41 -4.45 -32.42 -4.33
N GLY A 42 -4.12 -32.14 -5.60
CA GLY A 42 -5.11 -31.92 -6.67
C GLY A 42 -5.54 -30.46 -6.86
N TRP A 43 -5.04 -29.55 -6.03
CA TRP A 43 -5.28 -28.11 -6.16
C TRP A 43 -4.01 -27.37 -6.57
N ASN A 44 -4.11 -26.43 -7.52
CA ASN A 44 -2.96 -25.68 -8.03
C ASN A 44 -2.86 -24.34 -7.32
N LEU A 45 -1.81 -24.18 -6.50
CA LEU A 45 -1.49 -22.93 -5.85
C LEU A 45 -0.70 -22.03 -6.81
N PHE A 46 -1.25 -20.86 -7.11
CA PHE A 46 -0.60 -19.86 -7.96
C PHE A 46 0.29 -18.94 -7.12
N GLN A 47 1.44 -18.55 -7.69
CA GLN A 47 2.39 -17.58 -7.10
C GLN A 47 2.74 -17.83 -5.61
N PRO A 48 3.22 -19.04 -5.23
CA PRO A 48 3.51 -19.37 -3.83
C PRO A 48 4.52 -18.43 -3.16
N ALA A 49 5.53 -17.96 -3.89
CA ALA A 49 6.54 -17.04 -3.36
C ALA A 49 5.92 -15.71 -2.90
N THR A 50 5.03 -15.14 -3.71
CA THR A 50 4.32 -13.89 -3.41
C THR A 50 3.38 -14.06 -2.21
N LEU A 51 2.71 -15.21 -2.10
CA LEU A 51 1.84 -15.51 -0.95
C LEU A 51 2.61 -15.55 0.37
N VAL A 52 3.84 -16.06 0.38
CA VAL A 52 4.70 -16.03 1.58
C VAL A 52 4.98 -14.58 1.99
N VAL A 53 5.25 -13.69 1.03
CA VAL A 53 5.47 -12.26 1.30
C VAL A 53 4.19 -11.61 1.85
N HIS A 54 3.03 -11.92 1.30
CA HIS A 54 1.75 -11.43 1.83
C HIS A 54 1.52 -11.90 3.27
N PHE A 55 1.83 -13.16 3.58
CA PHE A 55 1.72 -13.69 4.93
C PHE A 55 2.65 -12.96 5.92
N VAL A 56 3.92 -12.75 5.55
CA VAL A 56 4.84 -11.93 6.34
C VAL A 56 4.32 -10.50 6.48
N GLY A 57 3.79 -9.92 5.41
CA GLY A 57 3.19 -8.59 5.40
C GLY A 57 2.00 -8.47 6.36
N LEU A 58 1.15 -9.49 6.45
CA LEU A 58 0.03 -9.53 7.41
C LEU A 58 0.54 -9.49 8.85
N ILE A 59 1.53 -10.33 9.18
CA ILE A 59 2.14 -10.36 10.53
C ILE A 59 2.76 -9.02 10.87
N MET A 60 3.58 -8.47 9.96
CA MET A 60 4.23 -7.18 10.16
C MET A 60 3.23 -6.04 10.31
N THR A 61 2.14 -6.05 9.54
CA THR A 61 1.07 -5.05 9.65
C THR A 61 0.35 -5.13 10.99
N CYS A 62 0.07 -6.34 11.49
CA CYS A 62 -0.50 -6.53 12.82
C CYS A 62 0.43 -5.99 13.94
N ILE A 63 1.73 -6.23 13.83
CA ILE A 63 2.74 -5.71 14.78
C ILE A 63 2.76 -4.18 14.75
N MET A 64 2.77 -3.56 13.56
CA MET A 64 2.72 -2.10 13.44
C MET A 64 1.43 -1.52 14.05
N ILE A 65 0.27 -2.10 13.74
CA ILE A 65 -1.01 -1.67 14.33
C ILE A 65 -0.97 -1.76 15.87
N TYR A 66 -0.40 -2.84 16.41
CA TYR A 66 -0.23 -3.00 17.86
C TYR A 66 0.61 -1.86 18.44
N HIS A 67 1.79 -1.59 17.88
CA HIS A 67 2.67 -0.51 18.36
C HIS A 67 2.03 0.88 18.27
N ILE A 68 1.32 1.20 17.18
CA ILE A 68 0.62 2.47 17.04
C ILE A 68 -0.43 2.63 18.16
N LYS A 69 -1.18 1.56 18.46
CA LYS A 69 -2.21 1.59 19.52
C LYS A 69 -1.64 1.67 20.93
N THR A 70 -0.39 1.24 21.14
CA THR A 70 0.28 1.38 22.44
C THR A 70 0.75 2.80 22.76
N LYS A 71 0.89 3.69 21.76
CA LYS A 71 1.20 5.10 22.01
C LYS A 71 -0.04 5.83 22.53
N TYR A 72 0.11 6.70 23.55
CA TYR A 72 -1.02 7.39 24.19
C TYR A 72 -1.34 8.77 23.60
N THR A 73 -0.31 9.59 23.35
CA THR A 73 -0.42 11.01 22.98
C THR A 73 0.03 11.33 21.55
N ALA A 74 0.28 10.30 20.73
CA ALA A 74 0.80 10.47 19.37
C ALA A 74 -0.16 11.15 18.39
N VAL A 75 0.39 12.17 17.72
CA VAL A 75 -0.29 12.93 16.67
C VAL A 75 -0.61 12.03 15.47
N GLY A 76 -1.84 12.08 14.99
CA GLY A 76 -2.33 11.31 13.84
C GLY A 76 -2.52 9.84 14.15
N ARG A 77 -2.48 9.41 15.42
CA ARG A 77 -2.51 7.98 15.78
C ARG A 77 -3.76 7.28 15.25
N LYS A 78 -4.95 7.87 15.43
CA LYS A 78 -6.21 7.21 15.03
C LYS A 78 -6.35 7.17 13.50
N GLU A 79 -5.87 8.20 12.84
CA GLU A 79 -5.86 8.42 11.40
C GLU A 79 -4.88 7.45 10.72
N MET A 80 -3.69 7.29 11.28
CA MET A 80 -2.65 6.41 10.73
C MET A 80 -3.02 4.93 10.88
N VAL A 81 -3.69 4.55 11.97
CA VAL A 81 -4.23 3.19 12.14
C VAL A 81 -5.24 2.84 11.04
N ILE A 82 -6.03 3.80 10.55
CA ILE A 82 -6.99 3.55 9.46
C ILE A 82 -6.25 3.16 8.18
N PHE A 83 -5.14 3.81 7.85
CA PHE A 83 -4.29 3.42 6.72
C PHE A 83 -3.79 1.97 6.85
N PHE A 84 -3.27 1.58 8.03
CA PHE A 84 -2.79 0.21 8.23
C PHE A 84 -3.92 -0.83 8.22
N TYR A 85 -5.14 -0.48 8.65
CA TYR A 85 -6.29 -1.38 8.49
C TYR A 85 -6.68 -1.57 7.02
N LEU A 86 -6.67 -0.50 6.21
CA LEU A 86 -6.91 -0.62 4.76
C LEU A 86 -5.82 -1.47 4.10
N TYR A 87 -4.55 -1.27 4.47
CA TYR A 87 -3.44 -2.08 3.97
C TYR A 87 -3.58 -3.56 4.38
N LEU A 88 -3.94 -3.84 5.64
CA LEU A 88 -4.18 -5.20 6.13
C LEU A 88 -5.29 -5.90 5.31
N ILE A 89 -6.42 -5.23 5.10
CA ILE A 89 -7.53 -5.79 4.31
C ILE A 89 -7.09 -5.98 2.85
N SER A 90 -6.32 -5.06 2.28
CA SER A 90 -5.79 -5.20 0.91
C SER A 90 -4.91 -6.45 0.76
N LEU A 91 -4.02 -6.73 1.71
CA LEU A 91 -3.18 -7.93 1.72
C LEU A 91 -4.01 -9.21 1.82
N VAL A 92 -5.06 -9.22 2.64
CA VAL A 92 -5.97 -10.38 2.73
C VAL A 92 -6.66 -10.61 1.39
N VAL A 93 -7.24 -9.58 0.79
CA VAL A 93 -7.94 -9.72 -0.50
C VAL A 93 -6.97 -10.14 -1.60
N ASP A 94 -5.77 -9.54 -1.66
CA ASP A 94 -4.77 -9.90 -2.66
C ASP A 94 -4.29 -11.35 -2.48
N SER A 95 -4.10 -11.82 -1.25
CA SER A 95 -3.72 -13.23 -0.99
C SER A 95 -4.77 -14.22 -1.49
N ILE A 96 -6.07 -13.87 -1.42
CA ILE A 96 -7.16 -14.71 -1.93
C ILE A 96 -7.17 -14.71 -3.46
N VAL A 97 -6.95 -13.55 -4.08
CA VAL A 97 -7.00 -13.40 -5.55
C VAL A 97 -5.75 -13.99 -6.23
N SER A 98 -4.56 -13.74 -5.68
CA SER A 98 -3.27 -14.20 -6.23
C SER A 98 -3.01 -15.69 -6.03
N SER A 99 -3.59 -16.32 -5.01
CA SER A 99 -3.42 -17.76 -4.75
C SER A 99 -4.14 -18.66 -5.75
N GLY A 100 -5.08 -18.11 -6.52
CA GLY A 100 -5.94 -18.86 -7.43
C GLY A 100 -7.07 -19.62 -6.73
N LEU A 101 -7.33 -19.37 -5.44
CA LEU A 101 -8.47 -19.91 -4.67
C LEU A 101 -9.81 -19.67 -5.38
N VAL A 102 -9.93 -18.51 -6.01
CA VAL A 102 -11.09 -18.13 -6.79
C VAL A 102 -10.71 -18.18 -8.28
N PRO A 103 -11.38 -19.01 -9.10
CA PRO A 103 -11.10 -19.07 -10.53
C PRO A 103 -11.43 -17.75 -11.23
N SER A 104 -10.59 -17.33 -12.17
CA SER A 104 -10.70 -16.04 -12.88
C SER A 104 -11.97 -15.87 -13.71
N ASN A 105 -12.64 -16.97 -14.08
CA ASN A 105 -13.89 -16.95 -14.85
C ASN A 105 -15.15 -16.71 -13.99
N THR A 106 -15.00 -16.59 -12.66
CA THR A 106 -16.14 -16.42 -11.75
C THR A 106 -16.48 -14.95 -11.50
N THR A 107 -17.74 -14.66 -11.21
CA THR A 107 -18.18 -13.33 -10.77
C THR A 107 -17.53 -12.92 -9.44
N ALA A 108 -17.22 -13.90 -8.58
CA ALA A 108 -16.49 -13.67 -7.33
C ALA A 108 -15.10 -13.07 -7.58
N TYR A 109 -14.36 -13.55 -8.58
CA TYR A 109 -13.05 -13.01 -8.95
C TYR A 109 -13.14 -11.54 -9.37
N LEU A 110 -14.17 -11.20 -10.15
CA LEU A 110 -14.41 -9.84 -10.61
C LEU A 110 -14.66 -8.88 -9.44
N HIS A 111 -15.51 -9.27 -8.48
CA HIS A 111 -15.78 -8.48 -7.28
C HIS A 111 -14.56 -8.34 -6.37
N LEU A 112 -13.81 -9.42 -6.14
CA LEU A 112 -12.61 -9.39 -5.31
C LEU A 112 -11.50 -8.54 -5.93
N THR A 113 -11.27 -8.66 -7.24
CA THR A 113 -10.29 -7.85 -7.96
C THR A 113 -10.66 -6.37 -7.94
N SER A 114 -11.93 -6.05 -8.20
CA SER A 114 -12.42 -4.67 -8.11
C SER A 114 -12.26 -4.11 -6.70
N SER A 115 -12.53 -4.93 -5.67
CA SER A 115 -12.34 -4.55 -4.27
C SER A 115 -10.86 -4.31 -3.93
N HIS A 116 -9.97 -5.18 -4.41
CA HIS A 116 -8.53 -5.06 -4.17
C HIS A 116 -7.97 -3.74 -4.71
N LEU A 117 -8.23 -3.42 -5.99
CA LEU A 117 -7.77 -2.17 -6.60
C LEU A 117 -8.35 -0.92 -5.90
N SER A 118 -9.59 -1.04 -5.42
CA SER A 118 -10.27 0.04 -4.69
C SER A 118 -9.70 0.23 -3.29
N LEU A 119 -9.32 -0.86 -2.60
CA LEU A 119 -8.63 -0.80 -1.31
C LEU A 119 -7.26 -0.13 -1.44
N ILE A 120 -6.51 -0.44 -2.50
CA ILE A 120 -5.23 0.25 -2.80
C ILE A 120 -5.48 1.76 -2.93
N SER A 121 -6.47 2.16 -3.73
CA SER A 121 -6.73 3.58 -3.99
C SER A 121 -7.24 4.32 -2.75
N ALA A 122 -8.11 3.68 -1.96
CA ALA A 122 -8.57 4.21 -0.69
C ALA A 122 -7.42 4.30 0.33
N GLY A 123 -6.50 3.34 0.34
CA GLY A 123 -5.30 3.36 1.17
C GLY A 123 -4.36 4.51 0.83
N VAL A 124 -4.09 4.72 -0.47
CA VAL A 124 -3.27 5.85 -0.94
C VAL A 124 -3.94 7.20 -0.61
N TRP A 125 -5.26 7.32 -0.79
CA TRP A 125 -6.00 8.52 -0.39
C TRP A 125 -5.94 8.76 1.13
N CYS A 126 -6.10 7.71 1.92
CA CYS A 126 -5.98 7.78 3.38
C CYS A 126 -4.57 8.22 3.79
N LEU A 127 -3.53 7.72 3.13
CA LEU A 127 -2.14 8.13 3.37
C LEU A 127 -1.94 9.62 3.04
N LEU A 128 -2.47 10.09 1.90
CA LEU A 128 -2.46 11.50 1.54
C LEU A 128 -3.18 12.36 2.61
N GLY A 129 -4.36 11.92 3.07
CA GLY A 129 -5.11 12.56 4.14
C GLY A 129 -4.30 12.69 5.43
N ASN A 130 -3.62 11.61 5.84
CA ASN A 130 -2.68 11.63 6.97
C ASN A 130 -1.55 12.64 6.77
N GLY A 131 -1.08 12.83 5.54
CA GLY A 131 -0.06 13.82 5.22
C GLY A 131 -0.47 15.26 5.51
N PHE A 132 -1.77 15.58 5.44
CA PHE A 132 -2.30 16.91 5.81
C PHE A 132 -2.44 17.11 7.32
N VAL A 133 -2.60 16.03 8.11
CA VAL A 133 -2.73 16.10 9.57
C VAL A 133 -1.47 16.70 10.20
N GLY A 134 -0.29 16.41 9.64
CA GLY A 134 0.98 16.98 10.13
C GLY A 134 1.08 18.52 10.01
N PHE A 135 0.30 19.14 9.12
CA PHE A 135 0.22 20.61 9.00
C PHE A 135 -0.84 21.23 9.92
N GLN A 136 -1.51 20.42 10.76
CA GLN A 136 -2.55 20.85 11.69
C GLN A 136 -3.73 21.59 11.02
N PHE A 137 -4.00 21.33 9.72
CA PHE A 137 -5.18 21.89 9.03
C PHE A 137 -6.50 21.44 9.65
N ALA A 138 -6.52 20.24 10.22
CA ALA A 138 -7.59 19.73 11.05
C ALA A 138 -7.00 19.31 12.39
N GLU A 139 -7.69 19.63 13.49
CA GLU A 139 -7.29 19.16 14.81
C GLU A 139 -7.30 17.63 14.85
N ASP A 140 -6.13 17.07 15.12
CA ASP A 140 -5.91 15.63 15.20
C ASP A 140 -6.79 14.95 16.26
N GLY A 141 -7.26 13.74 15.97
CA GLY A 141 -8.02 12.93 16.91
C GLY A 141 -9.44 13.44 17.19
N THR A 142 -9.85 14.57 16.61
CA THR A 142 -11.22 15.06 16.65
C THR A 142 -12.15 14.11 15.90
N PRO A 143 -13.42 13.98 16.33
CA PRO A 143 -14.39 13.16 15.61
C PRO A 143 -14.55 13.63 14.16
N MET A 144 -14.40 14.93 13.90
CA MET A 144 -14.46 15.49 12.55
C MET A 144 -13.32 15.00 11.66
N SER A 145 -12.06 15.06 12.14
CA SER A 145 -10.90 14.53 11.40
C SER A 145 -11.10 13.06 11.00
N ILE A 146 -11.47 12.23 11.98
CA ILE A 146 -11.63 10.77 11.79
C ILE A 146 -12.77 10.46 10.81
N TRP A 147 -13.93 11.11 10.96
CA TRP A 147 -15.07 10.85 10.08
C TRP A 147 -14.83 11.37 8.67
N THR A 148 -14.18 12.51 8.50
CA THR A 148 -13.80 13.03 7.18
C THR A 148 -12.83 12.07 6.48
N LEU A 149 -11.83 11.54 7.20
CA LEU A 149 -10.89 10.56 6.63
C LEU A 149 -11.61 9.26 6.23
N ARG A 150 -12.50 8.74 7.08
CA ARG A 150 -13.27 7.51 6.80
C ARG A 150 -14.22 7.68 5.61
N LEU A 151 -15.03 8.74 5.60
CA LEU A 151 -16.02 8.96 4.55
C LEU A 151 -15.36 9.29 3.21
N SER A 152 -14.29 10.09 3.21
CA SER A 152 -13.55 10.39 1.98
C SER A 152 -12.84 9.16 1.42
N SER A 153 -12.21 8.33 2.27
CA SER A 153 -11.61 7.06 1.84
C SER A 153 -12.66 6.08 1.33
N LEU A 154 -13.85 6.03 1.96
CA LEU A 154 -14.98 5.21 1.48
C LEU A 154 -15.52 5.72 0.14
N ALA A 155 -15.56 7.03 -0.08
CA ALA A 155 -15.97 7.61 -1.36
C ALA A 155 -14.96 7.27 -2.48
N VAL A 156 -13.65 7.34 -2.19
CA VAL A 156 -12.59 6.91 -3.12
C VAL A 156 -12.67 5.41 -3.39
N PHE A 157 -12.93 4.60 -2.37
CA PHE A 157 -13.17 3.17 -2.53
C PHE A 157 -14.36 2.91 -3.47
N ALA A 158 -15.52 3.52 -3.20
CA ALA A 158 -16.74 3.30 -3.97
C ALA A 158 -16.60 3.78 -5.43
N SER A 159 -15.97 4.93 -5.66
CA SER A 159 -15.73 5.46 -7.01
C SER A 159 -14.77 4.60 -7.82
N THR A 160 -13.64 4.20 -7.22
CA THR A 160 -12.67 3.30 -7.88
C THR A 160 -13.31 1.93 -8.15
N TYR A 161 -14.13 1.44 -7.23
CA TYR A 161 -14.82 0.16 -7.37
C TYR A 161 -15.82 0.18 -8.52
N ALA A 162 -16.65 1.23 -8.59
CA ALA A 162 -17.59 1.41 -9.70
C ALA A 162 -16.86 1.51 -11.05
N LEU A 163 -15.72 2.19 -11.07
CA LEU A 163 -14.89 2.34 -12.26
C LEU A 163 -14.24 1.01 -12.69
N CYS A 164 -13.72 0.22 -11.75
CA CYS A 164 -13.17 -1.12 -12.03
C CYS A 164 -14.27 -2.07 -12.51
N TYR A 165 -15.34 -2.20 -11.72
CA TYR A 165 -16.47 -3.08 -12.03
C TYR A 165 -17.10 -2.73 -13.38
N GLY A 166 -17.35 -1.44 -13.62
CA GLY A 166 -17.91 -0.96 -14.88
C GLY A 166 -16.99 -1.20 -16.08
N THR A 167 -15.67 -1.14 -15.89
CA THR A 167 -14.69 -1.50 -16.93
C THR A 167 -14.72 -2.99 -17.23
N PHE A 168 -14.69 -3.84 -16.20
CA PHE A 168 -14.65 -5.31 -16.40
C PHE A 168 -15.93 -5.86 -17.02
N MET A 169 -17.08 -5.28 -16.69
CA MET A 169 -18.38 -5.67 -17.25
C MET A 169 -18.75 -4.92 -18.53
N ASN A 170 -17.88 -4.05 -19.05
CA ASN A 170 -18.13 -3.25 -20.25
C ASN A 170 -19.49 -2.49 -20.22
N LEU A 171 -19.77 -1.80 -19.10
CA LEU A 171 -21.09 -1.17 -18.86
C LEU A 171 -21.39 0.02 -19.77
N THR A 172 -20.36 0.72 -20.23
CA THR A 172 -20.50 1.94 -21.06
C THR A 172 -19.42 1.98 -22.13
N THR A 173 -19.65 2.74 -23.20
CA THR A 173 -18.69 2.91 -24.31
C THR A 173 -17.31 3.43 -23.87
N PHE A 174 -17.23 4.13 -22.72
CA PHE A 174 -15.98 4.67 -22.17
C PHE A 174 -15.27 3.69 -21.21
N LEU A 175 -15.97 2.67 -20.73
CA LEU A 175 -15.50 1.67 -19.77
C LEU A 175 -15.27 0.34 -20.51
N ASP A 176 -14.31 0.36 -21.44
CA ASP A 176 -13.98 -0.77 -22.31
C ASP A 176 -12.81 -1.60 -21.73
N PRO A 177 -12.96 -2.91 -21.51
CA PRO A 177 -11.85 -3.79 -21.10
C PRO A 177 -10.73 -3.90 -22.13
N VAL A 178 -10.98 -3.59 -23.42
CA VAL A 178 -9.95 -3.64 -24.47
C VAL A 178 -9.08 -2.38 -24.44
N ARG A 179 -9.68 -1.22 -24.17
CA ARG A 179 -9.01 0.09 -24.09
C ARG A 179 -9.35 0.79 -22.77
N PRO A 180 -8.86 0.26 -21.63
CA PRO A 180 -9.19 0.72 -20.28
C PRO A 180 -8.51 2.05 -19.89
N THR A 181 -8.61 3.06 -20.75
CA THR A 181 -7.90 4.35 -20.59
C THR A 181 -8.39 5.10 -19.35
N LEU A 182 -9.70 5.10 -19.10
CA LEU A 182 -10.29 5.73 -17.93
C LEU A 182 -9.88 5.02 -16.63
N LEU A 183 -9.82 3.69 -16.62
CA LEU A 183 -9.28 2.92 -15.51
C LEU A 183 -7.79 3.22 -15.29
N TRP A 184 -7.01 3.34 -16.36
CA TRP A 184 -5.60 3.67 -16.25
C TRP A 184 -5.37 5.04 -15.60
N ILE A 185 -6.10 6.08 -16.05
CA ILE A 185 -6.00 7.42 -15.47
C ILE A 185 -6.53 7.44 -14.03
N GLY A 186 -7.72 6.85 -13.82
CA GLY A 186 -8.41 6.86 -12.53
C GLY A 186 -7.71 6.03 -11.45
N PHE A 187 -6.97 4.99 -11.82
CA PHE A 187 -6.22 4.16 -10.88
C PHE A 187 -4.73 4.54 -10.84
N VAL A 188 -4.01 4.42 -11.95
CA VAL A 188 -2.56 4.67 -11.98
C VAL A 188 -2.26 6.16 -11.81
N GLY A 189 -2.93 7.01 -12.58
CA GLY A 189 -2.72 8.46 -12.56
C GLY A 189 -3.08 9.08 -11.20
N PHE A 190 -4.27 8.77 -10.69
CA PHE A 190 -4.74 9.27 -9.39
C PHE A 190 -3.81 8.83 -8.24
N ASN A 191 -3.49 7.54 -8.15
CA ASN A 191 -2.64 7.04 -7.06
C ASN A 191 -1.21 7.58 -7.15
N ALA A 192 -0.64 7.67 -8.36
CA ALA A 192 0.68 8.28 -8.55
C ALA A 192 0.69 9.75 -8.12
N ALA A 193 -0.32 10.53 -8.53
CA ALA A 193 -0.44 11.93 -8.12
C ALA A 193 -0.59 12.08 -6.61
N ALA A 194 -1.46 11.28 -5.98
CA ALA A 194 -1.68 11.31 -4.53
C ALA A 194 -0.41 10.95 -3.73
N LEU A 195 0.34 9.92 -4.16
CA LEU A 195 1.62 9.57 -3.54
C LEU A 195 2.68 10.66 -3.72
N LEU A 196 2.79 11.26 -4.91
CA LEU A 196 3.72 12.35 -5.15
C LEU A 196 3.42 13.58 -4.30
N ILE A 197 2.14 13.94 -4.18
CA ILE A 197 1.69 15.03 -3.30
C ILE A 197 2.02 14.68 -1.85
N TYR A 198 1.70 13.48 -1.38
CA TYR A 198 2.04 13.03 -0.03
C TYR A 198 3.54 13.15 0.27
N LEU A 199 4.40 12.59 -0.58
CA LEU A 199 5.86 12.63 -0.41
C LEU A 199 6.37 14.07 -0.40
N SER A 200 5.87 14.92 -1.29
CA SER A 200 6.25 16.34 -1.35
C SER A 200 5.84 17.07 -0.08
N LEU A 201 4.61 16.85 0.41
CA LEU A 201 4.11 17.42 1.65
C LEU A 201 4.95 17.00 2.86
N GLN A 202 5.34 15.73 2.95
CA GLN A 202 6.17 15.25 4.07
C GLN A 202 7.56 15.88 4.04
N VAL A 203 8.19 15.99 2.86
CA VAL A 203 9.49 16.67 2.74
C VAL A 203 9.40 18.14 3.15
N ILE A 204 8.34 18.85 2.73
CA ILE A 204 8.10 20.25 3.10
C ILE A 204 7.90 20.38 4.61
N LEU A 205 7.14 19.48 5.23
CA LEU A 205 6.90 19.49 6.67
C LEU A 205 8.20 19.31 7.47
N ILE A 206 9.01 18.31 7.11
CA ILE A 206 10.26 18.02 7.84
C ILE A 206 11.23 19.19 7.70
N THR A 207 11.41 19.71 6.48
CA THR A 207 12.43 20.74 6.21
C THR A 207 12.08 22.12 6.77
N ASN A 208 10.79 22.45 6.91
CA ASN A 208 10.38 23.76 7.42
C ASN A 208 10.00 23.76 8.91
N THR A 209 9.57 22.62 9.47
CA THR A 209 9.00 22.57 10.82
C THR A 209 9.91 21.84 11.82
N LEU A 210 10.63 20.79 11.40
CA LEU A 210 11.43 19.97 12.31
C LEU A 210 12.91 20.37 12.30
N SER A 211 13.53 20.36 13.49
CA SER A 211 14.97 20.54 13.65
C SER A 211 15.76 19.24 13.41
N ASP A 212 15.16 18.08 13.71
CA ASP A 212 15.72 16.76 13.43
C ASP A 212 15.31 16.30 12.03
N LEU A 213 16.30 16.14 11.15
CA LEU A 213 16.11 15.72 9.76
C LEU A 213 16.21 14.19 9.58
N TRP A 214 16.39 13.41 10.65
CA TRP A 214 16.41 11.95 10.56
C TRP A 214 15.15 11.34 9.89
N PRO A 215 13.91 11.85 10.13
CA PRO A 215 12.71 11.39 9.43
C PRO A 215 12.75 11.59 7.90
N LEU A 216 13.58 12.51 7.40
CA LEU A 216 13.79 12.71 5.96
C LEU A 216 14.39 11.45 5.31
N GLY A 217 15.29 10.78 6.02
CA GLY A 217 15.86 9.51 5.56
C GLY A 217 14.79 8.44 5.42
N ASP A 218 13.86 8.36 6.38
CA ASP A 218 12.80 7.36 6.37
C ASP A 218 11.88 7.52 5.14
N ILE A 219 11.44 8.75 4.84
CA ILE A 219 10.54 9.00 3.71
C ILE A 219 11.23 8.81 2.35
N ILE A 220 12.52 9.20 2.23
CA ILE A 220 13.30 9.00 1.00
C ILE A 220 13.52 7.51 0.74
N ILE A 221 13.95 6.76 1.75
CA ILE A 221 14.18 5.31 1.62
C ILE A 221 12.85 4.61 1.32
N GLY A 222 11.74 5.03 1.95
CA GLY A 222 10.41 4.52 1.62
C GLY A 222 10.05 4.76 0.15
N GLY A 223 10.23 5.98 -0.35
CA GLY A 223 10.01 6.29 -1.77
C GLY A 223 10.88 5.48 -2.72
N LEU A 224 12.16 5.29 -2.39
CA LEU A 224 13.09 4.46 -3.18
C LEU A 224 12.65 2.99 -3.21
N PHE A 225 12.19 2.43 -2.08
CA PHE A 225 11.64 1.08 -2.06
C PHE A 225 10.38 0.99 -2.93
N PHE A 226 9.46 1.94 -2.84
CA PHE A 226 8.29 1.94 -3.71
C PHE A 226 8.67 1.95 -5.19
N VAL A 227 9.58 2.84 -5.61
CA VAL A 227 10.09 2.90 -6.99
C VAL A 227 10.75 1.59 -7.41
N ALA A 228 11.59 1.00 -6.55
CA ALA A 228 12.21 -0.30 -6.81
C ALA A 228 11.16 -1.41 -7.03
N GLY A 229 10.06 -1.40 -6.26
CA GLY A 229 8.92 -2.30 -6.48
C GLY A 229 8.24 -2.11 -7.83
N GLN A 230 8.00 -0.85 -8.24
CA GLN A 230 7.44 -0.54 -9.57
C GLN A 230 8.36 -1.00 -10.71
N LEU A 231 9.68 -0.80 -10.55
CA LEU A 231 10.68 -1.30 -11.51
C LEU A 231 10.69 -2.82 -11.56
N GLY A 232 10.55 -3.50 -10.41
CA GLY A 232 10.40 -4.95 -10.33
C GLY A 232 9.24 -5.48 -11.18
N MET A 233 8.08 -4.81 -11.14
CA MET A 233 6.95 -5.16 -12.02
C MET A 233 7.28 -4.91 -13.49
N LEU A 234 7.94 -3.79 -13.81
CA LEU A 234 8.27 -3.44 -15.18
C LEU A 234 9.25 -4.44 -15.83
N PHE A 235 10.23 -4.92 -15.07
CA PHE A 235 11.24 -5.89 -15.51
C PHE A 235 10.90 -7.35 -15.14
N SER A 236 9.65 -7.62 -14.77
CA SER A 236 9.18 -8.93 -14.32
C SER A 236 9.56 -10.09 -15.24
N SER A 237 9.38 -9.93 -16.57
CA SER A 237 9.74 -10.97 -17.55
C SER A 237 11.24 -11.34 -17.53
N SER A 238 12.13 -10.35 -17.38
CA SER A 238 13.57 -10.55 -17.28
C SER A 238 13.92 -11.25 -15.96
N ILE A 239 13.37 -10.77 -14.84
CA ILE A 239 13.57 -11.37 -13.51
C ILE A 239 13.12 -12.84 -13.51
N CYS A 240 11.95 -13.11 -14.06
CA CYS A 240 11.38 -14.45 -14.13
C CYS A 240 12.25 -15.42 -14.95
N SER A 241 12.77 -14.98 -16.10
CA SER A 241 13.70 -15.78 -16.91
C SER A 241 15.04 -16.04 -16.22
N MET A 242 15.59 -15.04 -15.52
CA MET A 242 16.85 -15.16 -14.77
C MET A 242 16.72 -16.09 -13.55
N MET A 243 15.54 -16.09 -12.93
CA MET A 243 15.25 -16.88 -11.74
C MET A 243 14.63 -18.25 -12.08
N ASN A 244 14.72 -18.72 -13.33
CA ASN A 244 14.20 -20.02 -13.78
C ASN A 244 12.72 -20.27 -13.38
N HIS A 245 11.88 -19.25 -13.48
CA HIS A 245 10.47 -19.28 -13.08
C HIS A 245 10.21 -19.55 -11.58
N TYR A 246 11.19 -19.37 -10.69
CA TYR A 246 10.94 -19.46 -9.24
C TYR A 246 10.36 -18.18 -8.66
N LEU A 247 10.83 -17.02 -9.12
CA LEU A 247 10.37 -15.69 -8.70
C LEU A 247 9.94 -14.89 -9.92
N ASP A 248 8.97 -14.00 -9.75
CA ASP A 248 8.53 -13.05 -10.76
C ASP A 248 8.62 -11.61 -10.24
N GLY A 249 8.28 -10.63 -11.08
CA GLY A 249 8.27 -9.23 -10.66
C GLY A 249 7.19 -8.91 -9.63
N GLN A 250 6.13 -9.72 -9.51
CA GLN A 250 5.09 -9.54 -8.49
C GLN A 250 5.66 -9.81 -7.10
N PHE A 251 6.45 -10.88 -6.94
CA PHE A 251 7.17 -11.14 -5.69
C PHE A 251 8.05 -9.96 -5.25
N VAL A 252 8.85 -9.42 -6.19
CA VAL A 252 9.72 -8.27 -5.94
C VAL A 252 8.88 -7.04 -5.55
N ALA A 253 7.82 -6.77 -6.29
CA ALA A 253 6.91 -5.67 -6.01
C ALA A 253 6.28 -5.77 -4.61
N SER A 254 5.81 -6.95 -4.21
CA SER A 254 5.22 -7.17 -2.88
C SER A 254 6.23 -6.94 -1.74
N ILE A 255 7.48 -7.40 -1.88
CA ILE A 255 8.53 -7.17 -0.88
C ILE A 255 8.84 -5.69 -0.74
N PHE A 256 9.11 -5.01 -1.85
CA PHE A 256 9.49 -3.61 -1.83
C PHE A 256 8.33 -2.69 -1.42
N THR A 257 7.09 -3.07 -1.73
CA THR A 257 5.90 -2.39 -1.21
C THR A 257 5.78 -2.56 0.30
N LEU A 258 5.99 -3.77 0.83
CA LEU A 258 6.01 -4.00 2.28
C LEU A 258 7.10 -3.16 2.97
N LEU A 259 8.32 -3.15 2.43
CA LEU A 259 9.41 -2.33 2.96
C LEU A 259 9.08 -0.84 2.90
N SER A 260 8.47 -0.36 1.82
CA SER A 260 7.98 1.03 1.72
C SER A 260 6.97 1.35 2.81
N VAL A 261 6.00 0.47 3.06
CA VAL A 261 4.99 0.66 4.12
C VAL A 261 5.62 0.62 5.51
N MET A 262 6.63 -0.21 5.73
CA MET A 262 7.41 -0.20 6.97
C MET A 262 8.18 1.11 7.18
N MET A 263 8.71 1.70 6.11
CA MET A 263 9.36 3.01 6.21
C MET A 263 8.37 4.13 6.46
N ILE A 264 7.15 4.05 5.92
CA ILE A 264 6.05 4.97 6.27
C ILE A 264 5.70 4.87 7.76
N TYR A 265 5.65 3.65 8.31
CA TYR A 265 5.47 3.44 9.76
C TYR A 265 6.61 4.08 10.56
N LYS A 266 7.87 3.80 10.19
CA LYS A 266 9.05 4.36 10.87
C LYS A 266 9.07 5.88 10.80
N TYR A 267 8.74 6.45 9.65
CA TYR A 267 8.60 7.89 9.47
C TYR A 267 7.59 8.47 10.47
N TRP A 268 6.38 7.91 10.53
CA TRP A 268 5.34 8.34 11.47
C TRP A 268 5.79 8.19 12.94
N ASP A 269 6.46 7.07 13.27
CA ASP A 269 6.99 6.81 14.61
C ASP A 269 8.07 7.84 15.01
N SER A 270 8.93 8.22 14.06
CA SER A 270 10.05 9.14 14.22
C SER A 270 9.62 10.60 14.42
N ILE A 271 8.47 11.01 13.86
CA ILE A 271 7.91 12.35 14.09
C ILE A 271 7.00 12.42 15.34
N THR A 272 6.68 11.28 15.97
CA THR A 272 5.81 11.16 17.17
C THR A 272 6.59 10.62 18.38
N LYS A 273 7.80 11.15 18.62
CA LYS A 273 8.72 10.66 19.66
C LYS A 273 8.33 11.03 21.10
N GLU A 274 7.45 12.02 21.31
CA GLU A 274 7.26 12.65 22.63
C GLU A 274 6.30 11.90 23.59
N ASP A 275 5.75 10.75 23.18
CA ASP A 275 4.60 10.13 23.87
C ASP A 275 4.93 8.96 24.81
N LEU A 276 6.21 8.78 25.15
CA LEU A 276 6.57 8.01 26.34
C LEU A 276 6.56 8.95 27.56
N GLU A 277 5.46 9.70 27.72
CA GLU A 277 5.16 10.47 28.93
C GLU A 277 5.25 9.51 30.13
N PHE A 278 6.38 9.60 30.85
CA PHE A 278 6.65 8.98 32.14
C PHE A 278 6.79 7.44 32.15
N HIS A 279 7.81 6.91 31.46
CA HIS A 279 8.55 5.85 32.16
C HIS A 279 9.23 6.51 33.37
N VAL A 280 8.57 6.45 34.52
CA VAL A 280 9.19 6.53 35.85
C VAL A 280 10.10 5.29 36.00
N GLY A 281 11.14 5.22 35.17
CA GLY A 281 12.24 4.29 35.28
C GLY A 281 13.40 5.06 35.88
N GLY A 282 13.44 5.12 37.21
CA GLY A 282 14.33 5.97 38.00
C GLY A 282 15.78 5.96 37.51
N LYS A 283 16.18 7.06 36.89
CA LYS A 283 17.53 7.60 37.05
C LYS A 283 17.35 9.03 37.51
N ILE A 284 17.39 9.20 38.84
CA ILE A 284 17.60 10.48 39.52
C ILE A 284 18.63 11.26 38.71
N HIS A 285 18.23 12.43 38.20
CA HIS A 285 19.15 13.30 37.47
C HIS A 285 20.33 13.64 38.39
N THR A 286 21.55 13.61 37.88
CA THR A 286 22.78 13.82 38.68
C THR A 286 22.76 15.12 39.50
N TRP A 287 21.95 16.10 39.10
CA TRP A 287 21.72 17.36 39.80
C TRP A 287 20.96 17.22 41.14
N GLU A 288 20.11 16.21 41.30
CA GLU A 288 19.42 15.91 42.58
C GLU A 288 20.34 15.26 43.63
N ARG A 289 21.48 14.67 43.21
CA ARG A 289 22.50 14.17 44.15
C ARG A 289 23.30 15.29 44.82
N LEU A 290 23.35 16.48 44.20
CA LEU A 290 24.09 17.61 44.76
C LEU A 290 23.29 18.38 45.80
N SER A 291 21.96 18.39 45.71
CA SER A 291 21.11 19.07 46.71
C SER A 291 20.99 18.28 48.02
N THR A 292 21.13 16.96 47.99
CA THR A 292 21.07 16.09 49.18
C THR A 292 22.41 15.96 49.92
N ALA A 293 23.52 16.43 49.35
CA ALA A 293 24.83 16.45 50.00
C ALA A 293 25.17 17.80 50.68
N LEU A 294 24.30 18.80 50.53
CA LEU A 294 24.47 20.16 51.06
C LEU A 294 23.38 20.57 52.06
N GLY A 295 22.62 19.60 52.60
CA GLY A 295 21.63 19.78 53.66
C GLY A 295 22.04 19.07 54.94
#